data_AF-A0A9Q0FFX0-F1
#
_entry.id   AF-A0A9Q0FFX0-F1
#
_cell.length_a   1.000
_cell.length_b   1.000
_cell.length_c   1.000
_cell.angle_alpha   90.00
_cell.angle_beta   90.00
_cell.angle_gamma   90.00
#
_symmetry.space_group_name_H-M   'P 1'
#
loop_
_entity.id
_entity.type
_entity.pdbx_description
1 polymer ?
#
loop_
_entity_poly.entity_id
_entity_poly.type
_entity_poly.pdbx_seq_one_letter_code
_entity_poly.pdbx_strand_id
1 'polypeptide(L)'
;MASALRVFGILLLLGITLGPSITLAKEFVVGDEAGWKLGFDYQAWAKGKDFRVGDKLIFKYRAGSHNVYKVDGTGFQQCIRPSAKEALTTGYDVVELATPGRKWYICGVAKHCEYGMKLVIDVKPAKYEAPRSSVPSTYPAGREYIVGDGAGWRLGFDYQAWAKNKVFRVGDRLVFRYPVHAHNVFRVDQYGFQNCINPPASEALTTGSDTIVLTRPGRKWYICGVGQHCQNGMKLFIVVFPAQGQNPPSSWAPAVPTYKPREFIVGDYAGWTLNFDYQAWAKGKDFRVGDKLVFRYRVGAHNVFKVDGNAFQYCTKPPANQALTTGNDTIVLSTPRNQMVHLWCRQSLPPGHETRPH
;
A
#
# COMPACT_ATOMS: atom_id res chain seq x y z
N MET A 1 24.62 61.90 56.38
CA MET A 1 25.24 61.05 55.34
C MET A 1 24.39 59.78 55.23
N ALA A 2 23.41 59.77 54.33
CA ALA A 2 22.44 58.69 54.21
C ALA A 2 22.91 57.68 53.15
N SER A 3 23.01 56.41 53.56
CA SER A 3 23.39 55.27 52.73
C SER A 3 22.19 54.82 51.87
N ALA A 4 22.34 54.87 50.55
CA ALA A 4 21.31 54.43 49.62
C ALA A 4 21.46 52.93 49.32
N LEU A 5 20.56 52.13 49.88
CA LEU A 5 20.41 50.70 49.58
C LEU A 5 19.83 50.56 48.15
N ARG A 6 20.60 49.95 47.22
CA ARG A 6 20.11 49.59 45.88
C ARG A 6 19.41 48.23 45.96
N VAL A 7 18.09 48.22 45.87
CA VAL A 7 17.27 47.00 45.72
C VAL A 7 17.22 46.63 44.23
N PHE A 8 17.80 45.49 43.86
CA PHE A 8 17.61 44.89 42.53
C PHE A 8 16.26 44.15 42.50
N GLY A 9 15.27 44.72 41.82
CA GLY A 9 14.01 44.04 41.54
C GLY A 9 14.19 42.98 40.45
N ILE A 10 13.97 41.71 40.80
CA ILE A 10 13.92 40.60 39.84
C ILE A 10 12.52 40.59 39.21
N LEU A 11 12.41 41.06 37.97
CA LEU A 11 11.19 40.98 37.18
C LEU A 11 11.02 39.55 36.67
N LEU A 12 10.12 38.77 37.29
CA LEU A 12 9.77 37.42 36.86
C LEU A 12 8.80 37.52 35.66
N LEU A 13 9.34 37.51 34.44
CA LEU A 13 8.57 37.38 33.21
C LEU A 13 8.03 35.94 33.09
N LEU A 14 6.77 35.75 33.47
CA LEU A 14 5.98 34.56 33.13
C LEU A 14 5.78 34.51 31.61
N GLY A 15 6.68 33.82 30.92
CA GLY A 15 6.54 33.53 29.49
C GLY A 15 5.33 32.63 29.26
N ILE A 16 4.28 33.17 28.64
CA ILE A 16 3.15 32.39 28.13
C ILE A 16 3.70 31.51 26.99
N THR A 17 4.00 30.26 27.30
CA THR A 17 4.39 29.27 26.29
C THR A 17 3.14 28.86 25.52
N LEU A 18 2.93 29.45 24.34
CA LEU A 18 2.01 28.94 23.33
C LEU A 18 2.53 27.57 22.88
N GLY A 19 1.93 26.50 23.39
CA GLY A 19 2.23 25.13 22.99
C GLY A 19 1.90 24.87 21.51
N PRO A 20 2.56 23.90 20.86
CA PRO A 20 2.29 23.55 19.47
C PRO A 20 0.86 23.05 19.30
N SER A 21 0.10 23.68 18.41
CA SER A 21 -1.22 23.22 18.01
C SER A 21 -1.08 21.97 17.14
N ILE A 22 -1.53 20.83 17.65
CA ILE A 22 -1.56 19.56 16.94
C ILE A 22 -2.67 19.69 15.88
N THR A 23 -2.34 19.90 14.60
CA THR A 23 -3.37 20.00 13.56
C THR A 23 -3.88 18.60 13.21
N LEU A 24 -4.97 18.18 13.85
CA LEU A 24 -5.75 17.02 13.43
C LEU A 24 -6.37 17.29 12.05
N ALA A 25 -6.60 16.22 11.27
CA ALA A 25 -7.39 16.29 10.04
C ALA A 25 -8.72 16.99 10.34
N LYS A 26 -9.02 18.07 9.62
CA LYS A 26 -10.18 18.89 9.92
C LYS A 26 -11.42 18.27 9.30
N GLU A 27 -12.50 18.22 10.08
CA GLU A 27 -13.81 17.85 9.58
C GLU A 27 -14.61 19.12 9.25
N PHE A 28 -15.22 19.14 8.08
CA PHE A 28 -16.08 20.22 7.61
C PHE A 28 -17.48 19.66 7.37
N VAL A 29 -18.42 20.04 8.22
CA VAL A 29 -19.84 19.75 7.98
C VAL A 29 -20.32 20.67 6.86
N VAL A 30 -20.67 20.11 5.71
CA VAL A 30 -21.08 20.88 4.54
C VAL A 30 -22.41 21.55 4.82
N GLY A 31 -22.43 22.89 4.76
CA GLY A 31 -23.58 23.70 5.14
C GLY A 31 -23.73 23.96 6.64
N ASP A 32 -22.74 23.57 7.45
CA ASP A 32 -22.74 23.72 8.92
C ASP A 32 -24.05 23.18 9.54
N GLU A 33 -24.80 23.97 10.31
CA GLU A 33 -26.07 23.57 10.92
C GLU A 33 -27.19 23.37 9.88
N ALA A 34 -27.12 24.04 8.73
CA ALA A 34 -28.13 23.91 7.69
C ALA A 34 -28.05 22.57 6.94
N GLY A 35 -26.89 21.92 6.96
CA GLY A 35 -26.62 20.66 6.28
C GLY A 35 -26.69 20.75 4.75
N TRP A 36 -26.76 19.58 4.12
CA TRP A 36 -26.87 19.42 2.68
C TRP A 36 -28.35 19.49 2.25
N LYS A 37 -28.80 20.69 1.87
CA LYS A 37 -30.17 21.02 1.41
C LYS A 37 -30.21 22.01 0.21
N LEU A 38 -31.40 22.22 -0.34
CA LEU A 38 -31.70 23.27 -1.32
C LEU A 38 -31.73 24.67 -0.70
N GLY A 39 -31.53 25.70 -1.52
CA GLY A 39 -31.64 27.10 -1.10
C GLY A 39 -30.51 27.57 -0.17
N PHE A 40 -29.37 26.90 -0.20
CA PHE A 40 -28.18 27.24 0.58
C PHE A 40 -26.99 27.52 -0.34
N ASP A 41 -26.25 28.60 -0.09
CA ASP A 41 -25.09 28.97 -0.90
C ASP A 41 -23.82 28.26 -0.41
N TYR A 42 -23.52 27.13 -1.03
CA TYR A 42 -22.33 26.34 -0.72
C TYR A 42 -21.02 27.01 -1.14
N GLN A 43 -21.05 27.92 -2.11
CA GLN A 43 -19.84 28.62 -2.54
C GLN A 43 -19.49 29.72 -1.54
N ALA A 44 -20.48 30.45 -1.05
CA ALA A 44 -20.32 31.36 0.07
C ALA A 44 -19.84 30.63 1.32
N TRP A 45 -20.42 29.45 1.63
CA TRP A 45 -19.95 28.61 2.72
C TRP A 45 -18.49 28.17 2.55
N ALA A 46 -18.08 27.74 1.35
CA ALA A 46 -16.71 27.31 1.08
C ALA A 46 -15.69 28.48 1.13
N LYS A 47 -16.15 29.72 0.90
CA LYS A 47 -15.28 30.89 0.82
C LYS A 47 -14.50 31.09 2.12
N GLY A 48 -13.19 31.26 2.00
CA GLY A 48 -12.28 31.47 3.12
C GLY A 48 -11.94 30.22 3.94
N LYS A 49 -12.58 29.08 3.66
CA LYS A 49 -12.20 27.80 4.28
C LYS A 49 -10.92 27.26 3.64
N ASP A 50 -10.03 26.72 4.48
CA ASP A 50 -8.73 26.18 4.08
C ASP A 50 -8.80 24.65 4.04
N PHE A 51 -9.32 24.10 2.94
CA PHE A 51 -9.43 22.65 2.73
C PHE A 51 -8.08 22.05 2.35
N ARG A 52 -7.72 20.92 2.96
CA ARG A 52 -6.42 20.28 2.75
C ARG A 52 -6.50 18.78 2.63
N VAL A 53 -5.44 18.20 2.07
CA VAL A 53 -5.30 16.76 2.02
C VAL A 53 -5.34 16.17 3.44
N GLY A 54 -6.21 15.19 3.64
CA GLY A 54 -6.48 14.52 4.91
C GLY A 54 -7.74 15.03 5.62
N ASP A 55 -8.23 16.22 5.28
CA ASP A 55 -9.49 16.75 5.82
C ASP A 55 -10.68 15.92 5.32
N LYS A 56 -11.83 16.04 6.00
CA LYS A 56 -13.06 15.33 5.68
C LYS A 56 -14.21 16.30 5.44
N LEU A 57 -15.00 16.07 4.39
CA LEU A 57 -16.30 16.67 4.21
C LEU A 57 -17.36 15.75 4.79
N ILE A 58 -18.28 16.29 5.58
CA ILE A 58 -19.40 15.55 6.15
C ILE A 58 -20.70 16.13 5.60
N PHE A 59 -21.41 15.34 4.80
CA PHE A 59 -22.70 15.70 4.24
C PHE A 59 -23.81 15.11 5.10
N LYS A 60 -24.59 16.01 5.73
CA LYS A 60 -25.74 15.63 6.57
C LYS A 60 -27.04 15.99 5.87
N TYR A 61 -27.91 15.01 5.67
CA TYR A 61 -29.22 15.21 5.05
C TYR A 61 -30.17 14.06 5.40
N ARG A 62 -31.47 14.23 5.14
CA ARG A 62 -32.44 13.15 5.34
C ARG A 62 -32.21 12.06 4.28
N ALA A 63 -31.86 10.85 4.72
CA ALA A 63 -31.69 9.71 3.81
C ALA A 63 -32.93 9.54 2.90
N GLY A 64 -32.69 9.33 1.61
CA GLY A 64 -33.74 9.24 0.58
C GLY A 64 -34.24 10.57 0.02
N SER A 65 -33.98 11.73 0.65
CA SER A 65 -34.35 13.04 0.08
C SER A 65 -33.26 13.62 -0.81
N HIS A 66 -32.00 13.34 -0.49
CA HIS A 66 -30.83 13.82 -1.19
C HIS A 66 -29.79 12.70 -1.37
N ASN A 67 -28.75 12.97 -2.15
CA ASN A 67 -27.55 12.15 -2.25
C ASN A 67 -26.34 13.05 -2.51
N VAL A 68 -25.16 12.44 -2.53
CA VAL A 68 -23.91 13.11 -2.90
C VAL A 68 -23.21 12.32 -3.98
N TYR A 69 -22.95 12.96 -5.11
CA TYR A 69 -22.02 12.47 -6.12
C TYR A 69 -20.75 13.30 -6.08
N LYS A 70 -19.60 12.63 -6.18
CA LYS A 70 -18.36 13.26 -6.60
C LYS A 70 -18.35 13.30 -8.14
N VAL A 71 -18.12 14.47 -8.72
CA VAL A 71 -18.10 14.67 -10.18
C VAL A 71 -16.84 15.42 -10.62
N ASP A 72 -16.67 15.58 -11.92
CA ASP A 72 -15.67 16.48 -12.50
C ASP A 72 -16.26 17.88 -12.76
N GLY A 73 -15.44 18.77 -13.33
CA GLY A 73 -15.87 20.14 -13.63
C GLY A 73 -17.04 20.20 -14.62
N THR A 74 -17.09 19.31 -15.61
CA THR A 74 -18.17 19.26 -16.61
C THR A 74 -19.46 18.80 -15.96
N GLY A 75 -19.43 17.71 -15.21
CA GLY A 75 -20.58 17.19 -14.47
C GLY A 75 -21.09 18.18 -13.42
N PHE A 76 -20.21 18.97 -12.81
CA PHE A 76 -20.62 20.05 -11.92
C PHE A 76 -21.35 21.18 -12.64
N GLN A 77 -20.86 21.62 -13.80
CA GLN A 77 -21.49 22.73 -14.53
C GLN A 77 -22.82 22.32 -15.17
N GLN A 78 -22.87 21.12 -15.72
CA GLN A 78 -24.03 20.60 -16.47
C GLN A 78 -24.97 19.74 -15.61
N CYS A 79 -24.68 19.58 -14.31
CA CYS A 79 -25.42 18.71 -13.40
C CYS A 79 -25.54 17.25 -13.89
N ILE A 80 -24.52 16.76 -14.58
CA ILE A 80 -24.44 15.36 -15.03
C ILE A 80 -24.01 14.51 -13.85
N ARG A 81 -24.87 13.57 -13.47
CA ARG A 81 -24.58 12.58 -12.43
C ARG A 81 -24.03 11.28 -13.04
N PRO A 82 -23.04 10.63 -12.39
CA PRO A 82 -22.57 9.27 -12.72
C PRO A 82 -23.65 8.20 -12.54
N SER A 83 -23.25 6.94 -12.64
CA SER A 83 -24.12 5.79 -12.38
C SER A 83 -24.72 5.87 -10.98
N ALA A 84 -25.98 5.43 -10.81
CA ALA A 84 -26.68 5.45 -9.52
C ALA A 84 -25.94 4.71 -8.38
N LYS A 85 -25.04 3.77 -8.73
CA LYS A 85 -24.21 3.01 -7.78
C LYS A 85 -23.11 3.84 -7.13
N GLU A 86 -22.77 4.99 -7.69
CA GLU A 86 -21.71 5.89 -7.21
C GLU A 86 -22.24 6.94 -6.23
N ALA A 87 -23.56 7.02 -6.05
CA ALA A 87 -24.15 7.92 -5.06
C ALA A 87 -23.81 7.47 -3.64
N LEU A 88 -23.41 8.43 -2.82
CA LEU A 88 -23.47 8.31 -1.37
C LEU A 88 -24.89 8.68 -0.94
N THR A 89 -25.53 7.81 -0.15
CA THR A 89 -26.98 7.86 0.14
C THR A 89 -27.32 7.67 1.61
N THR A 90 -26.34 7.69 2.52
CA THR A 90 -26.57 7.30 3.92
C THR A 90 -27.30 8.38 4.73
N GLY A 91 -27.28 9.63 4.27
CA GLY A 91 -27.72 10.80 5.04
C GLY A 91 -26.65 11.34 6.01
N TYR A 92 -25.54 10.61 6.18
CA TYR A 92 -24.34 11.03 6.91
C TYR A 92 -23.10 10.54 6.14
N ASP A 93 -22.82 11.17 5.00
CA ASP A 93 -21.72 10.72 4.14
C ASP A 93 -20.44 11.47 4.46
N VAL A 94 -19.35 10.72 4.67
CA VAL A 94 -18.03 11.27 4.97
C VAL A 94 -17.13 11.07 3.75
N VAL A 95 -16.62 12.17 3.19
CA VAL A 95 -15.68 12.16 2.07
C VAL A 95 -14.32 12.65 2.54
N GLU A 96 -13.32 11.78 2.45
CA GLU A 96 -11.92 12.15 2.72
C GLU A 96 -11.29 12.86 1.53
N LEU A 97 -10.65 14.00 1.78
CA LEU A 97 -9.92 14.78 0.79
C LEU A 97 -8.52 14.18 0.60
N ALA A 98 -8.44 13.11 -0.18
CA ALA A 98 -7.19 12.35 -0.33
C ALA A 98 -6.13 13.01 -1.24
N THR A 99 -6.53 13.94 -2.11
CA THR A 99 -5.66 14.56 -3.11
C THR A 99 -5.90 16.07 -3.22
N PRO A 100 -4.86 16.86 -3.54
CA PRO A 100 -5.04 18.29 -3.78
C PRO A 100 -5.82 18.56 -5.08
N GLY A 101 -6.12 19.84 -5.31
CA GLY A 101 -6.84 20.35 -6.46
C GLY A 101 -8.35 20.44 -6.26
N ARG A 102 -9.04 20.92 -7.30
CA ARG A 102 -10.49 21.11 -7.26
C ARG A 102 -11.23 19.79 -7.07
N LYS A 103 -12.24 19.80 -6.19
CA LYS A 103 -13.19 18.71 -5.97
C LYS A 103 -14.61 19.24 -6.13
N TRP A 104 -15.45 18.49 -6.83
CA TRP A 104 -16.82 18.87 -7.14
C TRP A 104 -17.80 17.84 -6.61
N TYR A 105 -18.88 18.33 -6.01
CA TYR A 105 -19.92 17.52 -5.41
C TYR A 105 -21.30 18.06 -5.80
N ILE A 106 -22.23 17.18 -6.12
CA ILE A 106 -23.60 17.56 -6.51
C ILE A 106 -24.64 16.64 -5.85
N CYS A 107 -25.85 17.17 -5.67
CA CYS A 107 -27.03 16.35 -5.41
C CYS A 107 -27.65 15.95 -6.75
N GLY A 108 -27.69 14.66 -7.04
CA GLY A 108 -28.23 14.12 -8.28
C GLY A 108 -29.73 13.83 -8.23
N VAL A 109 -30.46 14.23 -7.19
CA VAL A 109 -31.92 14.01 -7.10
C VAL A 109 -32.65 15.08 -7.92
N ALA A 110 -33.50 14.64 -8.85
CA ALA A 110 -34.32 15.53 -9.71
C ALA A 110 -33.52 16.73 -10.25
N LYS A 111 -33.98 17.97 -9.99
CA LYS A 111 -33.33 19.23 -10.39
C LYS A 111 -32.53 19.90 -9.26
N HIS A 112 -32.12 19.16 -8.24
CA HIS A 112 -31.50 19.75 -7.04
C HIS A 112 -30.16 20.44 -7.34
N CYS A 113 -29.35 19.85 -8.22
CA CYS A 113 -28.08 20.44 -8.64
C CYS A 113 -28.29 21.77 -9.38
N GLU A 114 -29.28 21.83 -10.27
CA GLU A 114 -29.65 23.01 -11.06
C GLU A 114 -30.18 24.13 -10.17
N TYR A 115 -30.83 23.77 -9.06
CA TYR A 115 -31.25 24.70 -8.01
C TYR A 115 -30.16 25.01 -6.98
N GLY A 116 -28.89 24.72 -7.31
CA GLY A 116 -27.73 25.19 -6.55
C GLY A 116 -27.22 24.23 -5.47
N MET A 117 -27.74 23.00 -5.37
CA MET A 117 -27.27 22.00 -4.42
C MET A 117 -25.99 21.31 -4.93
N LYS A 118 -24.92 22.10 -5.04
CA LYS A 118 -23.63 21.75 -5.61
C LYS A 118 -22.49 22.52 -4.91
N LEU A 119 -21.41 21.82 -4.58
CA LEU A 119 -20.22 22.35 -3.93
C LEU A 119 -18.98 22.15 -4.80
N VAL A 120 -18.15 23.17 -4.94
CA VAL A 120 -16.78 23.04 -5.45
C VAL A 120 -15.84 23.62 -4.41
N ILE A 121 -14.75 22.91 -4.14
CA ILE A 121 -13.69 23.35 -3.24
C ILE A 121 -12.35 23.21 -3.93
N ASP A 122 -11.38 24.02 -3.52
CA ASP A 122 -9.98 23.83 -3.89
C ASP A 122 -9.22 23.26 -2.69
N VAL A 123 -8.69 22.05 -2.87
CA VAL A 123 -7.98 21.32 -1.81
C VAL A 123 -6.50 21.59 -1.95
N LYS A 124 -5.92 22.25 -0.96
CA LYS A 124 -4.48 22.46 -0.92
C LYS A 124 -3.77 21.18 -0.49
N PRO A 125 -2.47 21.04 -0.77
CA PRO A 125 -1.65 20.05 -0.10
C PRO A 125 -1.83 20.16 1.44
N ALA A 126 -1.64 19.04 2.14
CA ALA A 126 -1.58 19.03 3.60
C ALA A 126 -0.65 20.16 4.09
N LYS A 127 -0.99 20.83 5.20
CA LYS A 127 -0.02 21.74 5.86
C LYS A 127 1.12 20.87 6.34
N TYR A 128 2.20 20.85 5.57
CA TYR A 128 3.50 20.71 6.18
C TYR A 128 3.78 22.08 6.81
N GLU A 129 3.55 22.22 8.10
CA GLU A 129 4.46 23.08 8.85
C GLU A 129 5.84 22.43 8.66
N ALA A 130 6.68 23.09 7.87
CA ALA A 130 8.12 22.83 7.97
C ALA A 130 8.44 22.88 9.46
N PRO A 131 9.13 21.87 10.04
CA PRO A 131 9.44 21.93 11.45
C PRO A 131 10.21 23.23 11.69
N ARG A 132 9.64 24.14 12.49
CA ARG A 132 10.38 25.31 12.95
C ARG A 132 11.56 24.76 13.72
N SER A 133 12.73 24.94 13.11
CA SER A 133 14.01 24.43 13.54
C SER A 133 14.34 24.96 14.94
N SER A 134 14.08 24.15 15.97
CA SER A 134 14.68 24.32 17.30
C SER A 134 14.98 23.01 18.02
N VAL A 135 14.87 21.88 17.33
CA VAL A 135 15.46 20.62 17.78
C VAL A 135 16.51 20.21 16.75
N PRO A 136 17.76 19.92 17.14
CA PRO A 136 18.75 19.38 16.22
C PRO A 136 18.23 18.05 15.66
N SER A 137 17.67 18.09 14.45
CA SER A 137 17.17 16.93 13.75
C SER A 137 18.36 16.15 13.21
N THR A 138 18.59 14.98 13.77
CA THR A 138 19.49 13.96 13.22
C THR A 138 18.88 13.19 12.04
N TYR A 139 17.72 13.62 11.50
CA TYR A 139 17.12 13.02 10.30
C TYR A 139 17.37 13.88 9.04
N PRO A 140 17.97 13.34 7.98
CA PRO A 140 18.15 14.05 6.71
C PRO A 140 16.81 14.20 5.95
N ALA A 141 16.67 15.29 5.19
CA ALA A 141 15.51 15.54 4.32
C ALA A 141 15.30 14.37 3.32
N GLY A 142 14.04 13.92 3.17
CA GLY A 142 13.68 12.84 2.24
C GLY A 142 14.07 13.16 0.79
N ARG A 143 14.50 12.14 0.06
CA ARG A 143 15.02 12.26 -1.31
C ARG A 143 13.89 12.45 -2.32
N GLU A 144 14.16 13.20 -3.38
CA GLU A 144 13.28 13.32 -4.53
C GLU A 144 13.74 12.41 -5.67
N TYR A 145 12.80 11.69 -6.28
CA TYR A 145 13.01 10.82 -7.42
C TYR A 145 12.13 11.27 -8.57
N ILE A 146 12.74 11.78 -9.64
CA ILE A 146 12.03 12.02 -10.90
C ILE A 146 11.83 10.66 -11.56
N VAL A 147 10.57 10.25 -11.72
CA VAL A 147 10.24 8.94 -12.29
C VAL A 147 10.65 8.93 -13.75
N GLY A 148 11.58 8.03 -14.10
CA GLY A 148 12.22 7.99 -15.43
C GLY A 148 13.40 8.95 -15.60
N ASP A 149 13.85 9.62 -14.53
CA ASP A 149 14.94 10.61 -14.56
C ASP A 149 14.71 11.65 -15.67
N GLY A 150 15.70 11.88 -16.55
CA GLY A 150 15.57 12.82 -17.67
C GLY A 150 14.56 12.40 -18.73
N ALA A 151 14.18 11.12 -18.82
CA ALA A 151 13.20 10.62 -19.78
C ALA A 151 11.75 10.92 -19.36
N GLY A 152 11.50 11.11 -18.07
CA GLY A 152 10.18 11.34 -17.51
C GLY A 152 9.22 10.15 -17.63
N TRP A 153 7.95 10.42 -17.42
CA TRP A 153 6.86 9.44 -17.49
C TRP A 153 6.33 9.35 -18.94
N ARG A 154 6.86 8.39 -19.70
CA ARG A 154 6.56 8.09 -21.11
C ARG A 154 6.45 6.59 -21.43
N LEU A 155 5.97 6.27 -22.64
CA LEU A 155 6.00 4.92 -23.22
C LEU A 155 7.42 4.46 -23.56
N GLY A 156 7.63 3.14 -23.62
CA GLY A 156 8.88 2.53 -24.06
C GLY A 156 10.07 2.75 -23.11
N PHE A 157 9.79 2.97 -21.81
CA PHE A 157 10.80 3.14 -20.76
C PHE A 157 10.61 2.07 -19.68
N ASP A 158 11.70 1.42 -19.26
CA ASP A 158 11.66 0.38 -18.23
C ASP A 158 11.74 0.98 -16.82
N TYR A 159 10.57 1.23 -16.23
CA TYR A 159 10.45 1.76 -14.87
C TYR A 159 10.90 0.78 -13.78
N GLN A 160 10.86 -0.53 -14.05
CA GLN A 160 11.30 -1.52 -13.07
C GLN A 160 12.82 -1.56 -13.01
N ALA A 161 13.50 -1.50 -14.17
CA ALA A 161 14.94 -1.32 -14.23
C ALA A 161 15.37 0.00 -13.58
N TRP A 162 14.66 1.10 -13.85
CA TRP A 162 14.91 2.40 -13.20
C TRP A 162 14.80 2.32 -11.67
N ALA A 163 13.84 1.54 -11.13
CA ALA A 163 13.64 1.41 -9.69
C ALA A 163 14.61 0.44 -9.00
N LYS A 164 15.20 -0.52 -9.73
CA LYS A 164 15.92 -1.69 -9.18
C LYS A 164 17.00 -1.36 -8.15
N ASN A 165 17.75 -0.28 -8.34
CA ASN A 165 18.88 0.11 -7.47
C ASN A 165 18.57 1.32 -6.59
N LYS A 166 17.30 1.73 -6.51
CA LYS A 166 16.85 2.87 -5.71
C LYS A 166 16.25 2.38 -4.40
N VAL A 167 16.53 3.10 -3.32
CA VAL A 167 15.97 2.83 -1.99
C VAL A 167 14.98 3.93 -1.66
N PHE A 168 13.70 3.59 -1.72
CA PHE A 168 12.62 4.51 -1.38
C PHE A 168 12.30 4.40 0.10
N ARG A 169 12.14 5.53 0.79
CA ARG A 169 11.82 5.61 2.20
C ARG A 169 10.63 6.50 2.46
N VAL A 170 10.03 6.34 3.64
CA VAL A 170 9.04 7.29 4.13
C VAL A 170 9.67 8.68 4.18
N GLY A 171 8.97 9.65 3.60
CA GLY A 171 9.44 11.04 3.43
C GLY A 171 10.02 11.34 2.05
N ASP A 172 10.40 10.33 1.28
CA ASP A 172 10.84 10.53 -0.10
C ASP A 172 9.68 10.95 -1.01
N ARG A 173 9.99 11.50 -2.18
CA ARG A 173 9.02 12.00 -3.17
C ARG A 173 9.25 11.33 -4.52
N LEU A 174 8.17 10.93 -5.18
CA LEU A 174 8.16 10.60 -6.60
C LEU A 174 7.61 11.77 -7.39
N VAL A 175 8.30 12.20 -8.44
CA VAL A 175 7.85 13.28 -9.33
C VAL A 175 7.64 12.71 -10.72
N PHE A 176 6.40 12.71 -11.18
CA PHE A 176 6.02 12.24 -12.51
C PHE A 176 5.90 13.44 -13.45
N ARG A 177 6.82 13.53 -14.41
CA ARG A 177 6.83 14.59 -15.43
C ARG A 177 6.40 14.04 -16.77
N TYR A 178 5.39 14.65 -17.39
CA TYR A 178 4.85 14.20 -18.66
C TYR A 178 4.05 15.33 -19.36
N PRO A 179 3.87 15.29 -20.69
CA PRO A 179 3.02 16.26 -21.38
C PRO A 179 1.57 16.15 -20.89
N VAL A 180 1.01 17.29 -20.45
CA VAL A 180 -0.40 17.38 -20.04
C VAL A 180 -1.30 16.84 -21.17
N HIS A 181 -2.37 16.14 -20.80
CA HIS A 181 -3.29 15.45 -21.72
C HIS A 181 -2.73 14.22 -22.46
N ALA A 182 -1.41 14.01 -22.51
CA ALA A 182 -0.84 12.80 -23.12
C ALA A 182 -0.85 11.61 -22.15
N HIS A 183 -0.58 11.88 -20.87
CA HIS A 183 -0.44 10.86 -19.84
C HIS A 183 -1.16 11.27 -18.55
N ASN A 184 -1.28 10.33 -17.63
CA ASN A 184 -1.76 10.53 -16.27
C ASN A 184 -1.06 9.54 -15.34
N VAL A 185 -1.29 9.69 -14.04
CA VAL A 185 -0.80 8.77 -13.02
C VAL A 185 -1.94 8.35 -12.12
N PHE A 186 -2.23 7.05 -12.10
CA PHE A 186 -3.07 6.43 -11.10
C PHE A 186 -2.22 5.77 -10.03
N ARG A 187 -2.71 5.81 -8.79
CA ARG A 187 -2.28 4.90 -7.73
C ARG A 187 -3.20 3.70 -7.77
N VAL A 188 -2.63 2.50 -7.79
CA VAL A 188 -3.40 1.26 -7.83
C VAL A 188 -2.89 0.27 -6.79
N ASP A 189 -3.65 -0.78 -6.56
CA ASP A 189 -3.19 -1.95 -5.82
C ASP A 189 -2.45 -2.93 -6.74
N GLN A 190 -2.02 -4.07 -6.19
CA GLN A 190 -1.32 -5.10 -6.96
C GLN A 190 -2.17 -5.66 -8.10
N TYR A 191 -3.47 -5.85 -7.89
CA TYR A 191 -4.36 -6.43 -8.87
C TYR A 191 -4.59 -5.47 -10.05
N GLY A 192 -4.82 -4.18 -9.75
CA GLY A 192 -4.92 -3.13 -10.76
C GLY A 192 -3.63 -2.91 -11.53
N PHE A 193 -2.46 -3.06 -10.90
CA PHE A 193 -1.16 -2.99 -11.58
C PHE A 193 -0.90 -4.14 -12.54
N GLN A 194 -1.29 -5.36 -12.15
CA GLN A 194 -1.11 -6.56 -12.98
C GLN A 194 -2.02 -6.51 -14.21
N ASN A 195 -3.27 -6.11 -14.02
CA ASN A 195 -4.31 -6.14 -15.05
C ASN A 195 -4.56 -4.80 -15.73
N CYS A 196 -3.80 -3.75 -15.38
CA CYS A 196 -4.00 -2.39 -15.89
C CYS A 196 -5.42 -1.86 -15.71
N ILE A 197 -5.99 -2.12 -14.53
CA ILE A 197 -7.33 -1.64 -14.16
C ILE A 197 -7.21 -0.23 -13.62
N ASN A 198 -7.87 0.69 -14.29
CA ASN A 198 -7.92 2.08 -13.89
C ASN A 198 -8.96 2.28 -12.78
N PRO A 199 -8.60 2.97 -11.68
CA PRO A 199 -9.57 3.58 -10.78
C PRO A 199 -10.48 4.58 -11.53
N PRO A 200 -11.53 5.11 -10.86
CA PRO A 200 -12.33 6.19 -11.41
C PRO A 200 -11.46 7.37 -11.87
N ALA A 201 -11.81 7.98 -13.02
CA ALA A 201 -11.02 9.07 -13.61
C ALA A 201 -10.73 10.24 -12.65
N SER A 202 -11.61 10.46 -11.67
CA SER A 202 -11.45 11.48 -10.62
C SER A 202 -10.28 11.26 -9.64
N GLU A 203 -9.60 10.12 -9.74
CA GLU A 203 -8.42 9.76 -8.95
C GLU A 203 -7.11 9.93 -9.74
N ALA A 204 -7.20 10.21 -11.05
CA ALA A 204 -6.03 10.44 -11.88
C ALA A 204 -5.33 11.73 -11.48
N LEU A 205 -4.02 11.66 -11.31
CA LEU A 205 -3.17 12.85 -11.32
C LEU A 205 -2.89 13.21 -12.78
N THR A 206 -3.08 14.48 -13.14
CA THR A 206 -3.16 14.95 -14.53
C THR A 206 -2.43 16.27 -14.78
N THR A 207 -1.61 16.75 -13.83
CA THR A 207 -1.01 18.10 -13.94
C THR A 207 0.19 18.18 -14.89
N GLY A 208 0.74 17.04 -15.30
CA GLY A 208 1.99 16.96 -16.08
C GLY A 208 3.27 17.08 -15.24
N SER A 209 3.16 17.40 -13.95
CA SER A 209 4.27 17.40 -13.00
C SER A 209 3.78 17.02 -11.60
N ASP A 210 3.26 15.80 -11.47
CA ASP A 210 2.64 15.35 -10.23
C ASP A 210 3.67 14.84 -9.21
N THR A 211 3.57 15.33 -7.98
CA THR A 211 4.42 14.87 -6.87
C THR A 211 3.63 13.97 -5.92
N ILE A 212 4.18 12.79 -5.66
CA ILE A 212 3.67 11.82 -4.68
C ILE A 212 4.67 11.71 -3.55
N VAL A 213 4.29 12.17 -2.36
CA VAL A 213 5.06 11.92 -1.14
C VAL A 213 4.81 10.50 -0.66
N LEU A 214 5.89 9.76 -0.38
CA LEU A 214 5.85 8.42 0.17
C LEU A 214 5.65 8.51 1.68
N THR A 215 4.39 8.59 2.12
CA THR A 215 4.04 8.83 3.53
C THR A 215 3.96 7.56 4.37
N ARG A 216 3.88 6.39 3.73
CA ARG A 216 3.77 5.09 4.39
C ARG A 216 4.67 4.06 3.72
N PRO A 217 5.31 3.18 4.49
CA PRO A 217 6.08 2.07 3.93
C PRO A 217 5.20 1.10 3.15
N GLY A 218 5.86 0.08 2.60
CA GLY A 218 5.25 -1.02 1.90
C GLY A 218 5.25 -0.82 0.39
N ARG A 219 4.60 -1.77 -0.28
CA ARG A 219 4.48 -1.79 -1.73
C ARG A 219 3.61 -0.63 -2.23
N LYS A 220 3.99 -0.05 -3.36
CA LYS A 220 3.26 1.02 -4.06
C LYS A 220 3.28 0.74 -5.55
N TRP A 221 2.14 0.97 -6.21
CA TRP A 221 1.97 0.73 -7.63
C TRP A 221 1.36 1.94 -8.31
N TYR A 222 1.88 2.24 -9.49
CA TYR A 222 1.48 3.38 -10.30
C TYR A 222 1.34 2.96 -11.76
N ILE A 223 0.31 3.46 -12.44
CA ILE A 223 0.04 3.15 -13.86
C ILE A 223 -0.34 4.42 -14.62
N CYS A 224 -0.11 4.43 -15.93
CA CYS A 224 -0.79 5.35 -16.82
C CYS A 224 -2.06 4.68 -17.34
N GLY A 225 -3.20 5.31 -17.10
CA GLY A 225 -4.51 4.80 -17.52
C GLY A 225 -4.98 5.26 -18.90
N VAL A 226 -4.15 5.99 -19.65
CA VAL A 226 -4.51 6.45 -21.01
C VAL A 226 -4.39 5.29 -21.99
N GLY A 227 -5.48 4.94 -22.68
CA GLY A 227 -5.50 3.92 -23.73
C GLY A 227 -4.85 2.60 -23.30
N GLN A 228 -3.86 2.14 -24.08
CA GLN A 228 -3.09 0.92 -23.80
C GLN A 228 -1.72 1.20 -23.14
N HIS A 229 -1.52 2.36 -22.52
CA HIS A 229 -0.19 2.75 -22.04
C HIS A 229 0.33 1.83 -20.92
N CYS A 230 -0.51 1.44 -19.97
CA CYS A 230 -0.12 0.52 -18.90
C CYS A 230 0.25 -0.86 -19.45
N GLN A 231 -0.52 -1.37 -20.42
CA GLN A 231 -0.30 -2.66 -21.09
C GLN A 231 1.05 -2.65 -21.83
N ASN A 232 1.40 -1.50 -22.41
CA ASN A 232 2.68 -1.25 -23.05
C ASN A 232 3.81 -0.86 -22.07
N GLY A 233 3.65 -1.16 -20.78
CA GLY A 233 4.72 -1.07 -19.78
C GLY A 233 4.84 0.26 -19.05
N MET A 234 3.95 1.22 -19.26
CA MET A 234 3.95 2.50 -18.55
C MET A 234 3.37 2.37 -17.14
N LYS A 235 4.11 1.63 -16.30
CA LYS A 235 3.74 1.26 -14.94
C LYS A 235 4.96 1.10 -14.03
N LEU A 236 4.87 1.58 -12.79
CA LEU A 236 5.93 1.54 -11.80
C LEU A 236 5.47 0.79 -10.54
N PHE A 237 6.33 -0.08 -10.03
CA PHE A 237 6.18 -0.74 -8.73
C PHE A 237 7.42 -0.42 -7.89
N ILE A 238 7.21 -0.03 -6.64
CA ILE A 238 8.30 0.22 -5.68
C ILE A 238 7.97 -0.36 -4.31
N VAL A 239 9.02 -0.58 -3.52
CA VAL A 239 8.93 -0.90 -2.10
C VAL A 239 9.47 0.28 -1.30
N VAL A 240 8.65 0.80 -0.38
CA VAL A 240 9.00 1.92 0.49
C VAL A 240 9.37 1.39 1.87
N PHE A 241 10.55 1.76 2.36
CA PHE A 241 11.04 1.41 3.70
C PHE A 241 10.74 2.51 4.74
N PRO A 242 10.87 2.24 6.04
CA PRO A 242 10.95 3.28 7.07
C PRO A 242 11.93 4.42 6.74
N ALA A 243 11.66 5.58 7.34
CA ALA A 243 12.61 6.69 7.40
C ALA A 243 13.95 6.25 8.02
N GLN A 244 15.07 6.83 7.59
CA GLN A 244 16.39 6.47 8.13
C GLN A 244 16.50 6.84 9.62
N GLY A 245 17.09 5.98 10.45
CA GLY A 245 17.26 6.25 11.89
C GLY A 245 16.08 5.84 12.77
N GLN A 246 14.96 5.38 12.19
CA GLN A 246 13.92 4.68 12.93
C GLN A 246 14.13 3.17 12.81
N ASN A 247 14.18 2.47 13.96
CA ASN A 247 13.93 1.04 13.96
C ASN A 247 12.55 0.82 13.32
N PRO A 248 12.39 -0.17 12.42
CA PRO A 248 11.07 -0.52 11.93
C PRO A 248 10.17 -0.72 13.15
N PRO A 249 9.00 -0.07 13.24
CA PRO A 249 7.98 -0.42 14.22
C PRO A 249 7.84 -1.94 14.27
N SER A 250 7.71 -2.53 15.46
CA SER A 250 7.48 -3.97 15.62
C SER A 250 6.31 -4.48 14.76
N SER A 251 5.35 -3.60 14.44
CA SER A 251 4.24 -3.81 13.52
C SER A 251 4.61 -3.83 12.01
N TRP A 252 5.89 -3.63 11.66
CA TRP A 252 6.45 -3.59 10.30
C TRP A 252 7.45 -4.71 10.00
N ALA A 253 7.55 -5.74 10.85
CA ALA A 253 7.50 -7.07 10.24
C ALA A 253 6.20 -7.08 9.41
N PRO A 254 6.22 -7.52 8.14
CA PRO A 254 5.01 -7.46 7.31
C PRO A 254 3.86 -8.05 8.12
N ALA A 255 2.71 -7.37 8.17
CA ALA A 255 1.47 -8.10 8.28
C ALA A 255 1.46 -9.01 7.06
N VAL A 256 1.98 -10.23 7.24
CA VAL A 256 1.67 -11.34 6.36
C VAL A 256 0.14 -11.27 6.27
N PRO A 257 -0.49 -11.43 5.09
CA PRO A 257 -1.87 -11.91 5.14
C PRO A 257 -1.86 -13.04 6.18
N THR A 258 -2.83 -13.16 7.08
CA THR A 258 -2.85 -14.30 8.02
C THR A 258 -3.13 -15.58 7.23
N TYR A 259 -2.21 -15.92 6.33
CA TYR A 259 -1.85 -17.22 5.93
C TYR A 259 -1.39 -17.89 7.20
N LYS A 260 -2.39 -18.44 7.89
CA LYS A 260 -2.16 -19.45 8.90
C LYS A 260 -1.31 -20.51 8.21
N PRO A 261 -0.07 -20.76 8.66
CA PRO A 261 0.76 -21.80 8.11
C PRO A 261 -0.04 -23.08 7.97
N ARG A 262 -0.08 -23.62 6.76
CA ARG A 262 -0.76 -24.88 6.47
C ARG A 262 0.20 -26.01 6.77
N GLU A 263 -0.37 -27.10 7.26
CA GLU A 263 0.34 -28.36 7.37
C GLU A 263 -0.05 -29.23 6.18
N PHE A 264 0.94 -29.61 5.40
CA PHE A 264 0.80 -30.54 4.30
C PHE A 264 1.36 -31.88 4.76
N ILE A 265 0.51 -32.89 4.84
CA ILE A 265 0.98 -34.26 5.00
C ILE A 265 1.55 -34.67 3.65
N VAL A 266 2.87 -34.90 3.60
CA VAL A 266 3.55 -35.27 2.36
C VAL A 266 3.06 -36.64 1.94
N GLY A 267 2.45 -36.69 0.74
CA GLY A 267 1.78 -37.89 0.24
C GLY A 267 0.31 -38.05 0.69
N ASP A 268 -0.27 -37.03 1.34
CA ASP A 268 -1.65 -37.03 1.84
C ASP A 268 -1.96 -38.30 2.66
N TYR A 269 -2.87 -39.17 2.21
CA TYR A 269 -3.20 -40.42 2.90
C TYR A 269 -2.13 -41.51 2.75
N ALA A 270 -1.32 -41.48 1.69
CA ALA A 270 -0.26 -42.47 1.46
C ALA A 270 0.96 -42.24 2.37
N GLY A 271 1.15 -41.01 2.85
CA GLY A 271 2.29 -40.62 3.66
C GLY A 271 3.62 -40.66 2.89
N TRP A 272 4.71 -40.75 3.64
CA TRP A 272 6.07 -40.79 3.12
C TRP A 272 6.49 -42.25 2.89
N THR A 273 6.36 -42.71 1.65
CA THR A 273 6.44 -44.11 1.21
C THR A 273 7.00 -44.22 -0.21
N LEU A 274 7.50 -45.40 -0.55
CA LEU A 274 7.99 -45.68 -1.90
C LEU A 274 6.83 -45.75 -2.91
N ASN A 275 7.13 -45.54 -4.19
CA ASN A 275 6.19 -45.62 -5.31
C ASN A 275 5.03 -44.61 -5.27
N PHE A 276 5.26 -43.44 -4.66
CA PHE A 276 4.33 -42.32 -4.69
C PHE A 276 4.94 -41.14 -5.47
N ASP A 277 4.19 -40.52 -6.36
CA ASP A 277 4.67 -39.41 -7.18
C ASP A 277 4.61 -38.07 -6.40
N TYR A 278 5.67 -37.78 -5.66
CA TYR A 278 5.79 -36.55 -4.88
C TYR A 278 5.91 -35.29 -5.75
N GLN A 279 6.40 -35.41 -6.98
CA GLN A 279 6.50 -34.28 -7.91
C GLN A 279 5.12 -33.87 -8.42
N ALA A 280 4.31 -34.85 -8.84
CA ALA A 280 2.91 -34.63 -9.19
C ALA A 280 2.09 -34.16 -7.98
N TRP A 281 2.32 -34.72 -6.80
CA TRP A 281 1.67 -34.27 -5.58
C TRP A 281 2.01 -32.81 -5.26
N ALA A 282 3.27 -32.38 -5.41
CA ALA A 282 3.66 -30.99 -5.17
C ALA A 282 3.15 -30.02 -6.24
N LYS A 283 2.91 -30.49 -7.47
CA LYS A 283 2.48 -29.66 -8.60
C LYS A 283 1.14 -28.98 -8.32
N GLY A 284 1.10 -27.66 -8.53
CA GLY A 284 -0.09 -26.83 -8.30
C GLY A 284 -0.37 -26.50 -6.84
N LYS A 285 0.42 -27.02 -5.89
CA LYS A 285 0.37 -26.57 -4.49
C LYS A 285 1.15 -25.25 -4.34
N ASP A 286 0.50 -24.26 -3.75
CA ASP A 286 1.10 -22.97 -3.39
C ASP A 286 1.75 -23.07 -2.00
N PHE A 287 3.04 -23.44 -1.95
CA PHE A 287 3.80 -23.48 -0.71
C PHE A 287 4.32 -22.08 -0.35
N ARG A 288 4.15 -21.68 0.91
CA ARG A 288 4.59 -20.37 1.41
C ARG A 288 5.53 -20.51 2.59
N VAL A 289 6.32 -19.47 2.81
CA VAL A 289 7.19 -19.37 4.00
C VAL A 289 6.31 -19.49 5.25
N GLY A 290 6.67 -20.42 6.13
CA GLY A 290 5.96 -20.77 7.36
C GLY A 290 5.24 -22.12 7.29
N ASP A 291 4.87 -22.62 6.10
CA ASP A 291 4.21 -23.92 5.97
C ASP A 291 5.03 -25.08 6.52
N LYS A 292 4.33 -26.15 6.89
CA LYS A 292 4.94 -27.37 7.39
C LYS A 292 4.70 -28.52 6.43
N LEU A 293 5.78 -29.21 6.07
CA LEU A 293 5.73 -30.53 5.45
C LEU A 293 5.83 -31.58 6.54
N VAL A 294 4.79 -32.38 6.72
CA VAL A 294 4.72 -33.43 7.72
C VAL A 294 4.92 -34.78 7.03
N PHE A 295 6.00 -35.46 7.39
CA PHE A 295 6.41 -36.74 6.83
C PHE A 295 6.00 -37.84 7.79
N ARG A 296 4.92 -38.55 7.44
CA ARG A 296 4.43 -39.70 8.22
C ARG A 296 4.90 -40.99 7.60
N TYR A 297 5.62 -41.80 8.36
CA TYR A 297 6.15 -43.07 7.90
C TYR A 297 6.44 -43.99 9.08
N ARG A 298 6.59 -45.29 8.81
CA ARG A 298 6.92 -46.27 9.84
C ARG A 298 8.36 -46.05 10.33
N VAL A 299 8.53 -45.81 11.63
CA VAL A 299 9.85 -45.68 12.27
C VAL A 299 10.72 -46.89 11.90
N GLY A 300 11.96 -46.63 11.46
CA GLY A 300 12.91 -47.66 11.05
C GLY A 300 12.74 -48.18 9.62
N ALA A 301 11.61 -47.91 8.94
CA ALA A 301 11.42 -48.26 7.53
C ALA A 301 11.88 -47.16 6.58
N HIS A 302 11.65 -45.91 6.95
CA HIS A 302 11.97 -44.73 6.15
C HIS A 302 12.66 -43.65 7.00
N ASN A 303 13.19 -42.62 6.34
CA ASN A 303 13.72 -41.42 6.96
C ASN A 303 13.47 -40.21 6.06
N VAL A 304 13.81 -39.01 6.53
CA VAL A 304 13.77 -37.79 5.72
C VAL A 304 15.14 -37.13 5.77
N PHE A 305 15.73 -36.89 4.61
CA PHE A 305 16.89 -36.02 4.47
C PHE A 305 16.50 -34.71 3.80
N LYS A 306 16.99 -33.59 4.35
CA LYS A 306 17.04 -32.32 3.62
C LYS A 306 18.28 -32.30 2.76
N VAL A 307 18.13 -31.98 1.48
CA VAL A 307 19.23 -31.98 0.51
C VAL A 307 19.26 -30.67 -0.27
N ASP A 308 20.42 -30.33 -0.82
CA ASP A 308 20.54 -29.23 -1.78
C ASP A 308 20.25 -29.70 -3.22
N GLY A 309 20.33 -28.78 -4.19
CA GLY A 309 20.09 -29.06 -5.61
C GLY A 309 20.96 -30.18 -6.19
N ASN A 310 22.23 -30.19 -5.79
CA ASN A 310 23.21 -31.13 -6.31
C ASN A 310 22.96 -32.52 -5.70
N ALA A 311 22.83 -32.58 -4.38
CA ALA A 311 22.50 -33.81 -3.67
C ALA A 311 21.15 -34.38 -4.12
N PHE A 312 20.15 -33.52 -4.40
CA PHE A 312 18.86 -33.93 -4.95
C PHE A 312 18.98 -34.56 -6.34
N GLN A 313 19.70 -33.89 -7.26
CA GLN A 313 19.88 -34.34 -8.64
C GLN A 313 20.71 -35.61 -8.75
N TYR A 314 21.78 -35.73 -7.95
CA TYR A 314 22.73 -36.84 -8.01
C TYR A 314 22.51 -37.88 -6.91
N CYS A 315 21.41 -37.81 -6.18
CA CYS A 315 21.06 -38.71 -5.09
C CYS A 315 22.19 -38.90 -4.06
N THR A 316 22.88 -37.82 -3.70
CA THR A 316 23.99 -37.87 -2.75
C THR A 316 23.42 -37.89 -1.34
N LYS A 317 23.66 -38.99 -0.61
CA LYS A 317 23.15 -39.18 0.75
C LYS A 317 23.90 -38.28 1.74
N PRO A 318 23.21 -37.41 2.49
CA PRO A 318 23.86 -36.67 3.57
C PRO A 318 24.35 -37.59 4.70
N PRO A 319 25.27 -37.11 5.56
CA PRO A 319 25.68 -37.83 6.76
C PRO A 319 24.48 -38.34 7.59
N ALA A 320 24.58 -39.55 8.13
CA ALA A 320 23.46 -40.22 8.80
C ALA A 320 22.88 -39.43 10.00
N ASN A 321 23.71 -38.62 10.66
CA ASN A 321 23.29 -37.72 11.75
C ASN A 321 22.40 -36.56 11.29
N GLN A 322 22.19 -36.37 9.99
CA GLN A 322 21.27 -35.39 9.42
C GLN A 322 19.90 -35.99 9.05
N ALA A 323 19.72 -37.30 9.23
CA ALA A 323 18.45 -37.97 9.01
C ALA A 323 17.43 -37.56 10.08
N LEU A 324 16.22 -37.20 9.65
CA LEU A 324 15.06 -37.17 10.53
C LEU A 324 14.45 -38.58 10.53
N THR A 325 14.17 -39.14 11.71
CA THR A 325 13.84 -40.58 11.87
C THR A 325 12.70 -40.84 12.86
N THR A 326 11.89 -39.83 13.21
CA THR A 326 10.86 -39.98 14.25
C THR A 326 9.59 -40.67 13.76
N GLY A 327 9.43 -40.83 12.43
CA GLY A 327 8.21 -41.37 11.81
C GLY A 327 7.06 -40.37 11.69
N ASN A 328 7.23 -39.16 12.22
CA ASN A 328 6.31 -38.03 12.08
C ASN A 328 7.10 -36.71 12.01
N ASP A 329 8.13 -36.69 11.17
CA ASP A 329 9.06 -35.56 11.10
C ASP A 329 8.43 -34.39 10.38
N THR A 330 8.81 -33.18 10.81
CA THR A 330 8.24 -31.95 10.27
C THR A 330 9.34 -31.04 9.75
N ILE A 331 9.17 -30.55 8.54
CA ILE A 331 10.03 -29.52 7.94
C ILE A 331 9.23 -28.24 7.80
N VAL A 332 9.67 -27.19 8.48
CA VAL A 332 9.14 -25.84 8.31
C VAL A 332 9.81 -25.16 7.11
N LEU A 333 9.04 -24.64 6.17
CA LEU A 333 9.52 -23.88 5.02
C LEU A 333 9.95 -22.49 5.46
N SER A 334 11.22 -22.31 5.82
CA SER A 334 11.73 -21.08 6.44
C SER A 334 12.19 -20.01 5.44
N THR A 335 12.39 -20.35 4.16
CA THR A 335 12.89 -19.42 3.14
C THR A 335 12.16 -19.59 1.80
N PRO A 336 12.02 -18.52 0.98
CA PRO A 336 11.37 -18.59 -0.33
C PRO A 336 12.33 -19.19 -1.38
N ARG A 337 12.73 -20.44 -1.17
CA ARG A 337 13.60 -21.21 -2.06
C ARG A 337 13.07 -22.63 -2.18
N ASN A 338 13.39 -23.29 -3.30
CA ASN A 338 13.10 -24.70 -3.51
C ASN A 338 13.64 -25.50 -2.32
N GLN A 339 12.77 -26.27 -1.67
CA GLN A 339 13.17 -27.26 -0.69
C GLN A 339 13.23 -28.61 -1.40
N MET A 340 14.31 -29.34 -1.17
CA MET A 340 14.53 -30.65 -1.76
C MET A 340 14.71 -31.66 -0.63
N VAL A 341 14.01 -32.78 -0.74
CA VAL A 341 13.96 -33.82 0.29
C VAL A 341 14.09 -35.19 -0.36
N HIS A 342 14.68 -36.13 0.38
CA HIS A 342 14.79 -37.52 -0.05
C HIS A 342 14.17 -38.45 0.98
N LEU A 343 13.35 -39.38 0.48
CA LEU A 343 12.81 -40.52 1.22
C LEU A 343 13.86 -41.62 1.31
N TRP A 344 14.70 -41.73 0.28
CA TRP A 344 15.76 -42.70 0.17
C TRP A 344 16.64 -42.37 -1.04
N CYS A 345 17.96 -42.55 -0.91
CA CYS A 345 18.88 -42.51 -2.03
C CYS A 345 19.69 -43.80 -2.11
N ARG A 346 19.63 -44.42 -3.28
CA ARG A 346 20.14 -45.77 -3.53
C ARG A 346 21.65 -45.74 -3.71
N GLN A 347 22.40 -45.88 -2.63
CA GLN A 347 23.82 -46.23 -2.72
C GLN A 347 24.15 -47.63 -2.16
N SER A 348 23.17 -48.42 -1.70
CA SER A 348 23.44 -49.79 -1.28
C SER A 348 22.18 -50.68 -1.23
N LEU A 349 21.78 -51.27 -2.36
CA LEU A 349 21.08 -52.56 -2.39
C LEU A 349 21.57 -53.38 -3.60
N PRO A 350 21.58 -54.73 -3.52
CA PRO A 350 22.13 -55.60 -4.56
C PRO A 350 21.43 -55.45 -5.92
N PRO A 351 22.07 -55.93 -7.02
CA PRO A 351 21.53 -55.78 -8.37
C PRO A 351 20.26 -56.62 -8.54
N GLY A 352 19.18 -56.04 -9.08
CA GLY A 352 17.98 -56.81 -9.48
C GLY A 352 16.64 -56.09 -9.42
N HIS A 353 16.54 -54.91 -8.78
CA HIS A 353 15.30 -54.12 -8.79
C HIS A 353 15.51 -52.82 -9.54
N GLU A 354 14.78 -52.58 -10.64
CA GLU A 354 14.72 -51.25 -11.25
C GLU A 354 13.79 -50.36 -10.41
N THR A 355 14.30 -49.26 -9.88
CA THR A 355 13.47 -48.11 -9.53
C THR A 355 14.24 -46.82 -9.79
N ARG A 356 13.54 -45.86 -10.39
CA ARG A 356 14.02 -44.50 -10.67
C ARG A 356 14.06 -43.69 -9.36
N PRO A 357 14.94 -42.67 -9.26
CA PRO A 357 14.87 -41.73 -8.14
C PRO A 357 13.49 -41.07 -8.10
N HIS A 358 12.89 -40.99 -6.90
CA HIS A 358 11.61 -40.33 -6.65
C HIS A 358 11.76 -39.27 -5.57
#